data_AF-A0A3D0QGF3-F1
#
_entry.id   AF-A0A3D0QGF3-F1
#
_cell.length_a   1.000
_cell.length_b   1.000
_cell.length_c   1.000
_cell.angle_alpha   90.00
_cell.angle_beta   90.00
_cell.angle_gamma   90.00
#
_symmetry.space_group_name_H-M   'P 1'
#
loop_
_entity.id
_entity.type
_entity.pdbx_description
1 polymer ?
#
loop_
_entity_poly.entity_id
_entity_poly.type
_entity_poly.pdbx_seq_one_letter_code
_entity_poly.pdbx_strand_id
1 'polypeptide(L)'
;QGALQLIDGHRERVRSLLSSYAFNRPKDIVREYAQRLDELARVQDMKARHLFEQAHRAHESLHKRLSGLGSESILKRGYAIVRRGESVITRAEHLRHEDEATIQFQDGSVTAKVQ
;
A
#
# COMPACT_ATOMS: atom_id res chain seq x y z
N GLN A 1 65.41 -22.16 -37.38
CA GLN A 1 64.15 -21.83 -38.10
C GLN A 1 62.95 -22.60 -37.55
N GLY A 2 63.04 -23.90 -37.22
CA GLY A 2 61.90 -24.66 -36.68
C GLY A 2 61.31 -24.21 -35.33
N ALA A 3 62.11 -23.63 -34.42
CA ALA A 3 61.61 -23.13 -33.14
C ALA A 3 60.66 -21.92 -33.28
N LEU A 4 60.90 -21.04 -34.26
CA LEU A 4 60.02 -19.91 -34.57
C LEU A 4 58.68 -20.37 -35.16
N GLN A 5 58.70 -21.36 -36.06
CA GLN A 5 57.48 -21.95 -36.62
C GLN A 5 56.61 -22.64 -35.56
N LEU A 6 57.21 -23.30 -34.57
CA LEU A 6 56.49 -23.88 -33.43
C LEU A 6 55.81 -22.81 -32.58
N ILE A 7 56.51 -21.71 -32.29
CA ILE A 7 55.96 -20.59 -31.51
C ILE A 7 54.79 -19.93 -32.26
N ASP A 8 54.91 -19.74 -33.57
CA ASP A 8 53.83 -19.15 -34.38
C ASP A 8 52.60 -20.05 -34.45
N GLY A 9 52.78 -21.37 -34.62
CA GLY A 9 51.66 -22.32 -34.58
C GLY A 9 50.95 -22.36 -33.22
N HIS A 10 51.69 -22.28 -32.11
CA HIS A 10 51.10 -22.16 -30.78
C HIS A 10 50.35 -20.84 -30.58
N ARG A 11 50.87 -19.72 -31.11
CA ARG A 11 50.19 -18.41 -31.08
C ARG A 11 48.88 -18.43 -31.86
N GLU A 12 48.85 -19.01 -33.05
CA GLU A 12 47.62 -19.13 -33.85
C GLU A 12 46.56 -19.96 -33.14
N ARG A 13 46.95 -21.06 -32.49
CA ARG A 13 46.04 -21.92 -31.73
C ARG A 13 45.47 -21.23 -30.50
N VAL A 14 46.30 -20.47 -29.78
CA VAL A 14 45.82 -19.61 -28.68
C VAL A 14 44.85 -18.55 -29.21
N ARG A 15 45.16 -17.91 -30.33
CA ARG A 15 44.29 -16.89 -30.95
C ARG A 15 42.94 -17.46 -31.38
N SER A 16 42.94 -18.66 -31.96
CA SER A 16 41.74 -19.42 -32.33
C SER A 16 40.86 -19.73 -31.11
N LEU A 17 41.46 -20.23 -30.01
CA LEU A 17 40.74 -20.51 -28.77
C LEU A 17 40.16 -19.25 -28.13
N LEU A 18 40.93 -18.16 -28.11
CA LEU A 18 40.48 -16.86 -27.59
C LEU A 18 39.38 -16.22 -28.46
N SER A 19 39.40 -16.43 -29.78
CA SER A 19 38.33 -16.01 -30.68
C SER A 19 37.09 -16.92 -30.62
N SER A 20 37.19 -18.06 -29.97
CA SER A 20 36.09 -19.02 -29.93
C SER A 20 34.94 -18.51 -29.07
N TYR A 21 33.73 -18.86 -29.50
CA TYR A 21 32.49 -18.58 -28.78
C TYR A 21 32.53 -19.09 -27.33
N ALA A 22 33.28 -20.15 -27.05
CA ALA A 22 33.42 -20.74 -25.72
C ALA A 22 34.04 -19.78 -24.68
N PHE A 23 34.91 -18.84 -25.10
CA PHE A 23 35.51 -17.86 -24.19
C PHE A 23 34.64 -16.64 -23.93
N ASN A 24 33.76 -16.26 -24.87
CA ASN A 24 32.85 -15.13 -24.71
C ASN A 24 31.52 -15.52 -24.04
N ARG A 25 31.11 -16.79 -24.16
CA ARG A 25 29.85 -17.31 -23.61
C ARG A 25 29.67 -17.07 -22.10
N PRO A 26 30.67 -17.28 -21.21
CA PRO A 26 30.50 -16.99 -19.79
C PRO A 26 30.22 -15.51 -19.52
N LYS A 27 30.87 -14.61 -20.26
CA LYS A 27 30.66 -13.16 -20.15
C LYS A 27 29.26 -12.77 -20.61
N ASP A 28 28.78 -13.36 -21.70
CA ASP A 28 27.43 -13.11 -22.20
C ASP A 28 26.36 -13.64 -21.24
N ILE A 29 26.58 -14.80 -20.64
CA ILE A 29 25.70 -15.36 -19.59
C ILE A 29 25.60 -14.41 -18.39
N VAL A 30 26.74 -13.92 -17.88
CA VAL A 30 26.74 -12.97 -16.76
C VAL A 30 25.99 -11.69 -17.13
N ARG A 31 26.19 -11.18 -18.35
CA ARG A 31 25.47 -10.00 -18.83
C ARG A 31 23.96 -10.24 -18.93
N GLU A 32 23.54 -11.40 -19.43
CA GLU A 32 22.11 -11.76 -19.51
C GLU A 32 21.48 -11.85 -18.11
N TYR A 33 22.17 -12.48 -17.15
CA TYR A 33 21.69 -12.53 -15.77
C TYR A 33 21.62 -11.14 -15.14
N ALA A 34 22.59 -10.25 -15.39
CA ALA A 34 22.53 -8.88 -14.92
C ALA A 34 21.30 -8.14 -15.48
N GLN A 35 21.05 -8.25 -16.79
CA GLN A 35 19.87 -7.66 -17.43
C GLN A 35 18.56 -8.22 -16.85
N ARG A 36 18.49 -9.53 -16.61
CA ARG A 36 17.32 -10.15 -15.97
C ARG A 36 17.10 -9.66 -14.54
N LEU A 37 18.16 -9.45 -13.78
CA LEU A 37 18.08 -8.89 -12.42
C LEU A 37 17.53 -7.46 -12.45
N ASP A 38 18.00 -6.63 -13.38
CA ASP A 38 17.51 -5.26 -13.54
C ASP A 38 16.03 -5.23 -13.92
N GLU A 39 15.59 -6.11 -14.83
CA GLU A 39 14.18 -6.23 -15.21
C GLU A 39 13.30 -6.70 -14.05
N LEU A 40 13.74 -7.71 -13.30
CA LEU A 40 13.03 -8.20 -12.12
C LEU A 40 12.90 -7.12 -11.04
N ALA A 41 13.98 -6.39 -10.76
CA ALA A 41 13.97 -5.29 -9.80
C ALA A 41 12.96 -4.19 -10.22
N ARG A 42 12.95 -3.83 -11.50
CA ARG A 42 12.01 -2.84 -12.05
C ARG A 42 10.55 -3.30 -11.92
N VAL A 43 10.27 -4.55 -12.28
CA VAL A 43 8.90 -5.10 -12.19
C VAL A 43 8.47 -5.21 -10.73
N GLN A 44 9.37 -5.59 -9.83
CA GLN A 44 9.10 -5.69 -8.40
C GLN A 44 8.74 -4.33 -7.80
N ASP A 45 9.53 -3.28 -8.05
CA ASP A 45 9.27 -1.92 -7.56
C ASP A 45 7.92 -1.41 -8.07
N MET A 46 7.63 -1.59 -9.36
CA MET A 46 6.36 -1.17 -9.96
C MET A 46 5.17 -1.89 -9.32
N LYS A 47 5.26 -3.21 -9.13
CA LYS A 47 4.19 -4.00 -8.48
C LYS A 47 4.01 -3.62 -7.01
N ALA A 48 5.11 -3.45 -6.28
CA ALA A 48 5.06 -3.09 -4.86
C ALA A 48 4.38 -1.73 -4.66
N ARG A 49 4.74 -0.72 -5.46
CA ARG A 49 4.08 0.59 -5.44
C ARG A 49 2.59 0.48 -5.75
N HIS A 50 2.23 -0.27 -6.78
CA HIS A 50 0.83 -0.44 -7.15
C HIS A 50 -0.01 -1.10 -6.05
N LEU A 51 0.52 -2.16 -5.43
CA LEU A 51 -0.14 -2.84 -4.31
C LEU A 51 -0.30 -1.90 -3.11
N PHE A 52 0.73 -1.12 -2.79
CA PHE A 52 0.69 -0.15 -1.70
C PHE A 52 -0.35 0.95 -1.96
N GLU A 53 -0.39 1.51 -3.16
CA GLU A 53 -1.38 2.53 -3.54
C GLU A 53 -2.80 1.99 -3.46
N GLN A 54 -3.04 0.76 -3.94
CA GLN A 54 -4.36 0.13 -3.83
C GLN A 54 -4.79 -0.06 -2.38
N ALA A 55 -3.89 -0.61 -1.55
CA ALA A 55 -4.17 -0.81 -0.12
C ALA A 55 -4.43 0.54 0.58
N HIS A 56 -3.65 1.57 0.26
CA HIS A 56 -3.82 2.91 0.83
C HIS A 56 -5.17 3.51 0.45
N ARG A 57 -5.57 3.45 -0.82
CA ARG A 57 -6.89 3.93 -1.28
C ARG A 57 -8.04 3.17 -0.65
N ALA A 58 -7.91 1.85 -0.50
CA ALA A 58 -8.92 1.03 0.17
C ALA A 58 -9.06 1.42 1.64
N HIS A 59 -7.94 1.60 2.35
CA HIS A 59 -7.92 2.08 3.72
C HIS A 59 -8.56 3.48 3.85
N GLU A 60 -8.18 4.43 2.99
CA GLU A 60 -8.72 5.78 3.03
C GLU A 60 -10.24 5.80 2.76
N SER A 61 -10.71 4.99 1.81
CA SER A 61 -12.14 4.83 1.53
C SER A 61 -12.91 4.27 2.72
N LEU A 62 -12.38 3.22 3.36
CA LEU A 62 -12.95 2.64 4.58
C LEU A 62 -12.96 3.65 5.73
N HIS A 63 -11.86 4.37 5.93
CA HIS A 63 -11.75 5.40 6.95
C HIS A 63 -12.78 6.52 6.74
N LYS A 64 -12.94 7.00 5.50
CA LYS A 64 -13.97 7.99 5.15
C LYS A 64 -15.38 7.46 5.43
N ARG A 65 -15.68 6.22 5.06
CA ARG A 65 -16.98 5.58 5.36
C ARG A 65 -17.23 5.45 6.86
N LEU A 66 -16.24 4.99 7.62
CA LEU A 66 -16.33 4.87 9.08
C LEU A 66 -16.53 6.24 9.74
N SER A 67 -15.79 7.26 9.30
CA SER A 67 -15.94 8.63 9.81
C SER A 67 -17.33 9.21 9.53
N GLY A 68 -17.96 8.84 8.41
CA GLY A 68 -19.34 9.23 8.08
C GLY A 68 -20.41 8.47 8.85
N LEU A 69 -20.09 7.27 9.37
CA LEU A 69 -20.99 6.47 10.22
C LEU A 69 -20.88 6.84 11.70
N GLY A 70 -19.77 7.48 12.10
CA GLY A 70 -19.62 8.05 13.43
C GLY A 70 -20.60 9.19 13.64
N SER A 71 -21.46 9.06 14.65
CA SER A 71 -22.34 10.12 15.16
C SER A 71 -21.61 11.45 15.40
N GLU A 72 -20.30 11.44 15.63
CA GLU A 72 -19.45 12.62 15.69
C GLU A 72 -19.58 13.55 14.48
N SER A 73 -19.74 13.01 13.26
CA SER A 73 -19.87 13.83 12.05
C SER A 73 -21.22 14.56 11.98
N ILE A 74 -22.26 13.98 12.59
CA ILE A 74 -23.59 14.59 12.76
C ILE A 74 -23.53 15.65 13.86
N LEU A 75 -22.88 15.34 14.99
CA LEU A 75 -22.69 16.27 16.10
C LEU A 75 -21.87 17.51 15.69
N LYS A 76 -20.84 17.34 14.85
CA LYS A 76 -20.03 18.44 14.26
C LYS A 76 -20.83 19.41 13.39
N ARG A 77 -22.00 19.02 12.90
CA ARG A 77 -22.87 19.88 12.08
C ARG A 77 -23.90 20.65 12.90
N GLY A 78 -23.74 20.68 14.23
CA GLY A 78 -24.63 21.42 15.14
C GLY A 78 -25.90 20.67 15.52
N TYR A 79 -25.97 19.36 15.26
CA TYR A 79 -27.05 18.50 15.73
C TYR A 79 -26.68 17.90 17.10
N ALA A 80 -27.70 17.54 17.87
CA ALA A 80 -27.54 16.84 19.14
C ALA A 80 -28.27 15.49 19.09
N ILE A 81 -27.75 14.49 19.80
CA ILE A 81 -28.39 13.17 19.91
C ILE A 81 -29.05 13.06 21.28
N VAL A 82 -30.36 12.87 21.29
CA VAL A 82 -31.11 12.65 22.53
C VAL A 82 -31.12 11.16 22.88
N ARG A 83 -30.77 10.84 24.12
CA ARG A 83 -30.77 9.49 24.68
C ARG A 83 -31.61 9.41 25.94
N ARG A 84 -32.20 8.25 26.20
CA ARG A 84 -32.76 7.88 27.50
C ARG A 84 -32.05 6.61 27.95
N GLY A 85 -31.12 6.74 28.90
CA GLY A 85 -30.16 5.67 29.23
C GLY A 85 -29.26 5.34 28.03
N GLU A 86 -29.20 4.07 27.64
CA GLU A 86 -28.41 3.61 26.49
C GLU A 86 -29.12 3.75 25.14
N SER A 87 -30.44 4.00 25.13
CA SER A 87 -31.25 4.04 23.91
C SER A 87 -31.31 5.45 23.30
N VAL A 88 -31.10 5.56 21.99
CA VAL A 88 -31.26 6.80 21.23
C VAL A 88 -32.72 7.05 20.90
N ILE A 89 -33.22 8.24 21.22
CA ILE A 89 -34.56 8.69 20.88
C ILE A 89 -34.50 9.50 19.59
N THR A 90 -35.14 8.98 18.54
CA THR A 90 -35.15 9.60 17.20
C THR A 90 -36.42 10.41 16.91
N ARG A 91 -37.43 10.36 17.79
CA ARG A 91 -38.71 11.04 17.62
C ARG A 91 -39.20 11.66 18.92
N ALA A 92 -39.72 12.88 18.85
CA ALA A 92 -40.23 13.61 20.01
C ALA A 92 -41.40 12.89 20.70
N GLU A 93 -42.23 12.16 19.95
CA GLU A 93 -43.38 11.39 20.47
C GLU A 93 -42.99 10.29 21.48
N HIS A 94 -41.73 9.88 21.51
CA HIS A 94 -41.22 8.86 22.43
C HIS A 94 -40.67 9.42 23.75
N LEU A 95 -40.58 10.75 23.88
CA LEU A 95 -40.26 11.43 25.13
C LEU A 95 -41.57 11.73 25.86
N ARG A 96 -41.66 11.30 27.12
CA ARG A 96 -42.80 11.61 27.98
C ARG A 96 -42.50 12.77 28.91
N HIS A 97 -43.56 13.41 29.38
CA HIS A 97 -43.46 14.43 30.42
C HIS A 97 -42.76 13.84 31.65
N GLU A 98 -41.80 14.58 32.21
CA GLU A 98 -40.92 14.17 33.29
C GLU A 98 -39.82 13.14 32.97
N ASP A 99 -39.68 12.68 31.71
CA ASP A 99 -38.56 11.81 31.34
C ASP A 99 -37.23 12.56 31.52
N GLU A 100 -36.23 11.85 32.03
CA GLU A 100 -34.83 12.30 32.06
C GLU A 100 -34.13 11.83 30.78
N ALA A 101 -33.58 12.78 30.03
CA ALA A 101 -32.90 12.53 28.76
C ALA A 101 -31.49 13.11 28.77
N THR A 102 -30.53 12.37 28.24
CA THR A 102 -29.17 12.85 28.00
C THR A 102 -29.07 13.36 26.58
N ILE A 103 -28.71 14.63 26.43
CA ILE A 103 -28.44 15.28 25.15
C ILE A 103 -26.94 15.24 24.92
N GLN A 104 -26.50 14.51 23.90
CA GLN A 104 -25.09 14.45 23.51
C GLN A 104 -24.82 15.47 22.40
N PHE A 105 -23.79 16.29 22.63
CA PHE A 105 -23.19 17.25 21.71
C PHE A 105 -21.83 16.76 21.23
N GLN A 106 -21.19 17.51 20.34
CA GLN A 106 -19.85 17.18 19.84
C GLN A 106 -18.79 17.17 20.97
N ASP A 107 -18.92 18.09 21.92
CA ASP A 107 -17.95 18.42 22.96
C ASP A 107 -18.30 17.87 24.34
N GLY A 108 -19.47 17.24 24.49
CA GLY A 108 -19.91 16.71 25.77
C GLY A 108 -21.35 16.24 25.79
N SER A 109 -21.86 15.95 26.98
CA SER A 109 -23.23 15.50 27.20
C SER A 109 -23.85 16.28 28.35
N VAL A 110 -25.13 16.63 28.23
CA VAL A 110 -25.90 17.32 29.26
C VAL A 110 -27.17 16.52 29.56
N THR A 111 -27.54 16.43 30.83
CA THR A 111 -28.81 15.81 31.24
C THR A 111 -29.91 16.86 31.31
N ALA A 112 -31.06 16.58 30.72
CA ALA A 112 -32.23 17.44 30.68
C ALA A 112 -33.49 16.67 31.10
N LYS A 113 -34.38 17.34 31.83
CA LYS A 113 -35.70 16.80 32.19
C LYS A 113 -36.75 17.38 31.25
N VAL A 114 -37.59 16.52 30.68
CA VAL A 114 -38.69 16.93 29.79
C VAL A 114 -39.80 17.56 30.62
N GLN A 115 -40.16 18.79 30.27
CA GLN A 115 -41.29 19.54 30.85
C GLN A 115 -42.41 19.72 29.84
#